data_AF-A0A2N6EY61-F1
#
_entry.id   AF-A0A2N6EY61-F1
#
_cell.length_a   1.000
_cell.length_b   1.000
_cell.length_c   1.000
_cell.angle_alpha   90.00
_cell.angle_beta   90.00
_cell.angle_gamma   90.00
#
_symmetry.space_group_name_H-M   'P 1'
#
loop_
_entity.id
_entity.type
_entity.pdbx_description
1 polymer ?
#
loop_
_entity_poly.entity_id
_entity_poly.type
_entity_poly.pdbx_seq_one_letter_code
_entity_poly.pdbx_strand_id
1 'polypeptide(L)'
;MTKTPLQKLLSLRRISATQIAKDTGLGYHAVQKTIKNQRHSMRIREAIASYLNLDYEHLWSEQATDHLKELIRNEIDRKTATTAHNLTRKFLD
;
A
#
# COMPACT_ATOMS: atom_id res chain seq x y z
N MET A 1 1.56 -13.79 12.63
CA MET A 1 1.69 -13.65 11.15
C MET A 1 2.29 -12.29 10.84
N THR A 2 3.44 -12.25 10.17
CA THR A 2 4.11 -11.00 9.76
C THR A 2 3.37 -10.38 8.58
N LYS A 3 3.10 -9.06 8.62
CA LYS A 3 2.46 -8.34 7.51
C LYS A 3 3.36 -8.37 6.25
N THR A 4 2.77 -8.63 5.09
CA THR A 4 3.46 -8.50 3.78
C THR A 4 3.88 -7.05 3.53
N PRO A 5 4.89 -6.79 2.67
CA PRO A 5 5.25 -5.42 2.28
C PRO A 5 4.06 -4.62 1.76
N LEU A 6 3.19 -5.23 0.93
CA LEU A 6 1.96 -4.58 0.46
C LEU A 6 1.02 -4.22 1.63
N GLN A 7 0.82 -5.11 2.60
CA GLN A 7 0.02 -4.79 3.79
C GLN A 7 0.60 -3.64 4.61
N LYS A 8 1.94 -3.54 4.70
CA LYS A 8 2.63 -2.44 5.39
C LYS A 8 2.44 -1.12 4.64
N LEU A 9 2.62 -1.11 3.32
CA LEU A 9 2.41 0.06 2.48
C LEU A 9 0.97 0.59 2.59
N LEU A 10 -0.02 -0.29 2.48
CA LEU A 10 -1.43 0.08 2.63
C LEU A 10 -1.73 0.66 4.01
N SER A 11 -1.18 0.06 5.07
CA SER A 11 -1.32 0.58 6.44
C SER A 11 -0.75 2.00 6.55
N LEU A 12 0.43 2.23 5.96
CA LEU A 12 1.11 3.53 5.98
C LEU A 12 0.33 4.61 5.20
N ARG A 13 -0.30 4.22 4.09
CA ARG A 13 -1.20 5.07 3.29
C ARG A 13 -2.62 5.19 3.86
N ARG A 14 -2.93 4.50 4.97
CA ARG A 14 -4.27 4.42 5.57
C ARG A 14 -5.35 3.88 4.61
N ILE A 15 -4.97 2.99 3.71
CA ILE A 15 -5.88 2.35 2.75
C ILE A 15 -6.29 0.98 3.32
N SER A 16 -7.60 0.71 3.34
CA SER A 16 -8.15 -0.57 3.80
C SER A 16 -8.55 -1.48 2.64
N ALA A 17 -8.56 -2.79 2.86
CA ALA A 17 -9.06 -3.76 1.88
C ALA A 17 -10.56 -3.54 1.57
N THR A 18 -11.34 -3.09 2.55
CA THR A 18 -12.75 -2.73 2.37
C THR A 18 -12.91 -1.54 1.43
N GLN A 19 -12.06 -0.52 1.57
CA GLN A 19 -12.06 0.64 0.70
C GLN A 19 -11.75 0.22 -0.75
N ILE A 20 -10.68 -0.56 -0.96
CA ILE A 20 -10.32 -1.07 -2.29
C ILE A 20 -11.48 -1.88 -2.88
N ALA A 21 -12.08 -2.78 -2.10
CA ALA A 21 -13.20 -3.60 -2.56
C ALA A 21 -14.41 -2.76 -2.99
N LYS A 22 -14.78 -1.74 -2.19
CA LYS A 22 -15.87 -0.82 -2.51
C LYS A 22 -15.59 -0.04 -3.80
N ASP A 23 -14.39 0.51 -3.92
CA ASP A 23 -14.05 1.40 -5.03
C ASP A 23 -13.81 0.64 -6.34
N THR A 24 -13.40 -0.63 -6.27
CA THR A 24 -13.18 -1.49 -7.45
C THR A 24 -14.39 -2.38 -7.79
N GLY A 25 -15.42 -2.39 -6.94
CA GLY A 25 -16.56 -3.30 -7.08
C GLY A 25 -16.22 -4.79 -6.89
N LEU A 26 -15.06 -5.10 -6.30
CA LEU A 26 -14.59 -6.47 -6.08
C LEU A 26 -15.03 -7.02 -4.72
N GLY A 27 -15.09 -8.35 -4.60
CA GLY A 27 -15.42 -9.01 -3.34
C GLY A 27 -14.34 -8.78 -2.28
N TYR A 28 -14.74 -8.25 -1.11
CA TYR A 28 -13.84 -7.95 0.03
C TYR A 28 -12.87 -9.09 0.38
N HIS A 29 -13.38 -10.31 0.55
CA HIS A 29 -12.53 -11.45 0.91
C HIS A 29 -11.52 -11.81 -0.18
N ALA A 30 -11.86 -11.57 -1.45
CA ALA A 30 -10.97 -11.83 -2.55
C ALA A 30 -9.82 -10.80 -2.55
N VAL A 31 -10.14 -9.51 -2.42
CA VAL A 31 -9.16 -8.43 -2.24
C VAL A 31 -8.27 -8.67 -1.02
N GLN A 32 -8.86 -8.99 0.13
CA GLN A 32 -8.12 -9.26 1.37
C GLN A 32 -7.13 -10.41 1.22
N LYS A 33 -7.56 -11.52 0.61
CA LYS A 33 -6.68 -12.69 0.39
C LYS A 33 -5.60 -12.40 -0.65
N THR A 34 -5.89 -11.61 -1.69
CA THR A 34 -4.88 -11.19 -2.67
C THR A 34 -3.82 -10.28 -2.03
N ILE A 35 -4.20 -9.31 -1.19
CA ILE A 35 -3.26 -8.44 -0.45
C ILE A 35 -2.36 -9.25 0.51
N LYS A 36 -2.92 -10.31 1.11
CA LYS A 36 -2.18 -11.25 1.96
C LYS A 36 -1.31 -12.24 1.16
N ASN A 37 -1.24 -12.09 -0.17
CA ASN A 37 -0.57 -12.99 -1.09
C ASN A 37 -1.05 -14.46 -1.00
N GLN A 38 -2.33 -14.67 -0.68
CA GLN A 38 -2.96 -15.99 -0.56
C GLN A 38 -3.79 -16.38 -1.80
N ARG A 39 -4.04 -15.42 -2.69
CA ARG A 39 -4.77 -15.62 -3.95
C ARG A 39 -4.07 -14.87 -5.06
N HIS A 40 -4.03 -15.47 -6.25
CA HIS A 40 -3.26 -14.98 -7.39
C HIS A 40 -4.15 -14.65 -8.60
N SER A 41 -5.40 -14.29 -8.36
CA SER A 41 -6.31 -13.87 -9.45
C SER A 41 -5.76 -12.60 -10.13
N MET A 42 -5.43 -12.73 -11.41
CA MET A 42 -4.87 -11.65 -12.24
C MET A 42 -5.79 -10.42 -12.24
N ARG A 43 -7.08 -10.59 -12.55
CA ARG A 43 -8.09 -9.51 -12.53
C ARG A 43 -8.08 -8.70 -11.22
N ILE A 44 -7.97 -9.37 -10.06
CA ILE A 44 -7.97 -8.69 -8.76
C ILE A 44 -6.65 -7.96 -8.53
N ARG A 45 -5.54 -8.57 -8.91
CA ARG A 45 -4.20 -7.98 -8.80
C ARG A 45 -4.05 -6.74 -9.67
N GLU A 46 -4.56 -6.76 -10.90
CA GLU A 46 -4.61 -5.61 -11.82
C GLU A 46 -5.48 -4.49 -11.27
N ALA A 47 -6.65 -4.82 -10.72
CA ALA A 47 -7.53 -3.84 -10.10
C ALA A 47 -6.88 -3.17 -8.87
N ILE A 48 -6.17 -3.94 -8.04
CA ILE A 48 -5.40 -3.39 -6.90
C ILE A 48 -4.26 -2.50 -7.40
N ALA A 49 -3.53 -2.91 -8.44
CA ALA A 49 -2.44 -2.12 -9.03
C ALA A 49 -2.96 -0.78 -9.56
N SER A 50 -4.03 -0.83 -10.36
CA SER A 50 -4.73 0.34 -10.90
C SER A 50 -5.24 1.26 -9.78
N TYR A 51 -5.86 0.71 -8.74
CA TYR A 51 -6.33 1.47 -7.59
C TYR A 51 -5.21 2.23 -6.88
N LEU A 52 -4.02 1.61 -6.76
CA LEU A 52 -2.86 2.23 -6.12
C LEU A 52 -2.08 3.15 -7.06
N ASN A 53 -2.50 3.26 -8.33
CA ASN A 53 -1.77 3.92 -9.41
C ASN A 53 -0.32 3.43 -9.50
N LEU A 54 -0.14 2.11 -9.46
CA LEU A 54 1.15 1.43 -9.57
C LEU A 54 1.09 0.41 -10.71
N ASP A 55 2.25 0.15 -11.30
CA ASP A 55 2.38 -0.93 -12.28
C ASP A 55 2.14 -2.29 -11.61
N TYR A 56 1.58 -3.23 -12.37
CA TYR A 56 1.37 -4.60 -11.94
C TYR A 56 2.70 -5.25 -11.51
N GLU A 57 3.75 -5.08 -12.30
CA GLU A 57 5.07 -5.66 -12.05
C GLU A 57 5.68 -5.15 -10.74
N HIS A 58 5.42 -3.89 -10.38
CA HIS A 58 5.90 -3.29 -9.12
C HIS A 58 5.25 -3.90 -7.88
N LEU A 59 4.11 -4.57 -8.01
CA LEU A 59 3.36 -5.18 -6.91
C LEU A 59 3.47 -6.70 -6.85
N TRP A 60 3.68 -7.36 -8.00
CA TRP A 60 3.50 -8.82 -8.11
C TRP A 60 4.66 -9.58 -8.76
N SER A 61 5.68 -8.90 -9.30
CA SER A 61 6.90 -9.54 -9.82
C SER A 61 7.78 -10.10 -8.70
N GLU A 62 8.84 -10.83 -9.08
CA GLU A 62 9.88 -11.28 -8.14
C GLU A 62 10.56 -10.10 -7.42
N GLN A 63 10.68 -8.95 -8.09
CA GLN A 63 11.33 -7.74 -7.58
C GLN A 63 10.36 -6.83 -6.80
N ALA A 64 9.06 -7.13 -6.80
CA ALA A 64 8.04 -6.30 -6.16
C ALA A 64 8.30 -6.05 -4.67
N THR A 65 8.91 -7.02 -3.97
CA THR A 65 9.22 -6.86 -2.54
C THR A 65 10.17 -5.70 -2.30
N ASP A 66 11.20 -5.52 -3.13
CA ASP A 66 12.19 -4.46 -2.93
C ASP A 66 11.64 -3.10 -3.37
N HIS A 67 10.88 -3.08 -4.47
CA HIS A 67 10.15 -1.87 -4.87
C HIS A 67 9.14 -1.41 -3.80
N LEU A 68 8.39 -2.33 -3.20
CA LEU A 68 7.46 -2.02 -2.10
C LEU A 68 8.18 -1.48 -0.86
N LYS A 69 9.38 -1.99 -0.54
CA LYS A 69 10.20 -1.45 0.56
C LYS A 69 10.66 -0.02 0.26
N GLU A 70 11.06 0.25 -0.98
CA GLU A 70 11.44 1.60 -1.42
C GLU A 70 10.27 2.58 -1.30
N LEU A 71 9.08 2.20 -1.78
CA LEU A 71 7.86 3.00 -1.61
C LEU A 71 7.53 3.26 -0.13
N ILE A 72 7.73 2.27 0.74
CA ILE A 72 7.54 2.42 2.19
C ILE A 72 8.55 3.42 2.76
N ARG A 73 9.84 3.35 2.39
CA ARG A 73 10.87 4.28 2.83
C ARG A 73 10.51 5.71 2.43
N ASN A 74 10.20 5.93 1.15
CA ASN A 74 9.83 7.25 0.62
C ASN A 74 8.61 7.85 1.35
N GLU A 75 7.63 7.01 1.69
CA GLU A 75 6.44 7.45 2.41
C GLU A 75 6.72 7.76 3.90
N ILE A 76 7.62 7.01 4.54
CA ILE A 76 8.11 7.32 5.90
C ILE A 76 8.84 8.66 5.92
N ASP A 77 9.77 8.86 4.98
CA ASP A 77 10.58 10.08 4.90
C ASP A 77 9.67 11.31 4.71
N ARG A 78 8.70 11.23 3.80
CA ARG A 78 7.70 12.28 3.58
C ARG A 78 6.93 12.61 4.86
N LYS A 79 6.39 11.60 5.54
CA LYS A 79 5.61 11.80 6.78
C LYS A 79 6.46 12.37 7.91
N THR A 80 7.72 11.96 7.99
CA THR A 80 8.68 12.46 8.98
C THR A 80 8.97 13.93 8.73
N ALA A 81 9.25 14.32 7.48
CA ALA A 81 9.46 15.72 7.10
C ALA A 81 8.23 16.59 7.43
N THR A 82 7.02 16.13 7.09
CA THR A 82 5.78 16.83 7.44
C THR A 82 5.58 16.95 8.96
N THR A 83 5.87 15.89 9.72
CA THR A 83 5.73 15.89 11.17
C THR A 83 6.73 16.84 11.82
N ALA A 84 8.00 16.79 11.40
CA ALA A 84 9.04 17.69 11.88
C ALA A 84 8.68 19.14 11.61
N HIS A 85 8.26 19.47 10.38
CA HIS A 85 7.81 20.82 10.03
C HIS A 85 6.63 21.30 10.89
N ASN A 86 5.63 20.45 11.12
CA ASN A 86 4.49 20.79 11.98
C ASN A 86 4.87 21.00 13.45
N LEU A 87 5.85 20.24 13.96
CA LEU A 87 6.34 20.40 15.33
C LEU A 87 7.15 21.69 15.48
N THR A 88 8.03 22.00 14.53
CA THR A 88 8.78 23.28 14.49
C THR A 88 7.81 24.45 14.54
N ARG A 89 6.82 24.49 13.63
CA ARG A 89 5.82 25.56 13.59
C ARG A 89 4.96 25.67 14.86
N LYS A 90 4.83 24.58 15.63
CA LYS A 90 3.97 24.56 16.83
C LYS A 90 4.71 25.02 18.09
N PHE A 91 6.03 24.81 18.15
CA PHE A 91 6.80 24.93 19.38
C PHE A 91 8.04 25.83 19.29
N LEU A 92 8.52 26.13 18.08
CA LEU A 92 9.75 26.91 17.86
C LEU A 92 9.52 28.19 17.05
N ASP A 93 8.48 28.24 16.22
CA ASP A 93 8.00 29.45 15.54
C ASP A 93 6.82 30.05 16.31
#